data_AF-A0A9X0D9H6-F1
#
_entry.id   AF-A0A9X0D9H6-F1
#
_cell.length_a   1.000
_cell.length_b   1.000
_cell.length_c   1.000
_cell.angle_alpha   90.00
_cell.angle_beta   90.00
_cell.angle_gamma   90.00
#
_symmetry.space_group_name_H-M   'P 1'
#
loop_
_entity.id
_entity.type
_entity.pdbx_description
1 polymer ?
#
loop_
_entity_poly.entity_id
_entity_poly.type
_entity_poly.pdbx_seq_one_letter_code
_entity_poly.pdbx_strand_id
1 'polypeptide(L)'
;MKPYKNLTSLVVTNAGSSVVFPLLDKFPALRKLNLAGLSVPRDCSLQSFPNFQNLEWLELMDSKNIRGDHLLVLSNKVGKTLRYLGLSKLQRITDNHLRDLPHMFPALRSLVLSQCSQITDGLLVEWYIKHKQSEWPK
;
A
#
# COMPACT_ATOMS: atom_id res chain seq x y z
N MET A 1 -19.15 -2.45 20.11
CA MET A 1 -19.18 -3.62 19.18
C MET A 1 -17.88 -4.41 19.33
N LYS A 2 -17.93 -5.75 19.31
CA LYS A 2 -16.75 -6.61 19.56
C LYS A 2 -15.81 -6.68 18.32
N PRO A 3 -14.47 -6.77 18.51
CA PRO A 3 -13.51 -6.92 17.41
C PRO A 3 -13.55 -8.34 16.79
N TYR A 4 -13.36 -8.42 15.48
CA TYR A 4 -13.32 -9.67 14.72
C TYR A 4 -11.90 -10.26 14.72
N LYS A 5 -11.52 -10.89 15.83
CA LYS A 5 -10.14 -11.33 16.10
C LYS A 5 -9.61 -12.47 15.21
N ASN A 6 -10.48 -13.16 14.48
CA ASN A 6 -10.09 -14.31 13.65
C ASN A 6 -10.14 -14.01 12.15
N LEU A 7 -10.65 -12.84 11.75
CA LEU A 7 -10.74 -12.49 10.34
C LEU A 7 -9.36 -12.07 9.83
N THR A 8 -8.80 -12.86 8.92
CA THR A 8 -7.44 -12.63 8.38
C THR A 8 -7.43 -12.09 6.95
N SER A 9 -8.55 -12.16 6.24
CA SER A 9 -8.69 -11.66 4.87
C SER A 9 -9.97 -10.87 4.73
N LEU A 10 -9.87 -9.66 4.15
CA LEU A 10 -11.00 -8.79 3.89
C LEU A 10 -10.88 -8.19 2.49
N VAL A 11 -11.98 -8.23 1.74
CA VAL A 11 -12.11 -7.63 0.41
C VAL A 11 -13.26 -6.64 0.47
N VAL A 12 -13.03 -5.40 0.01
CA VAL A 12 -14.02 -4.34 0.01
C VAL A 12 -14.09 -3.74 -1.40
N THR A 13 -15.21 -3.94 -2.09
CA THR A 13 -15.35 -3.58 -3.52
C THR A 13 -16.38 -2.49 -3.81
N ASN A 14 -17.20 -2.09 -2.84
CA ASN A 14 -18.26 -1.10 -3.04
C ASN A 14 -18.62 -0.36 -1.74
N ALA A 15 -17.66 0.37 -1.16
CA ALA A 15 -17.89 1.17 0.03
C ALA A 15 -17.31 2.58 -0.11
N GLY A 16 -17.96 3.58 0.48
CA GLY A 16 -17.39 4.92 0.62
C GLY A 16 -16.16 4.84 1.52
N SER A 17 -14.97 5.13 1.00
CA SER A 17 -13.71 4.91 1.71
C SER A 17 -13.58 5.70 3.02
N SER A 18 -14.32 6.82 3.17
CA SER A 18 -14.34 7.65 4.38
C SER A 18 -14.78 6.86 5.61
N VAL A 19 -15.60 5.83 5.41
CA VAL A 19 -16.10 4.96 6.47
C VAL A 19 -15.25 3.69 6.60
N VAL A 20 -14.53 3.30 5.55
CA VAL A 20 -13.77 2.03 5.52
C VAL A 20 -12.57 2.09 6.46
N PHE A 21 -11.72 3.11 6.39
CA PHE A 21 -10.49 3.13 7.22
C PHE A 21 -10.77 3.08 8.73
N PRO A 22 -11.71 3.85 9.31
CA PRO A 22 -12.05 3.74 10.73
C PRO A 22 -12.65 2.38 11.12
N LEU A 23 -13.30 1.68 10.18
CA LEU A 23 -13.83 0.33 10.43
C LEU A 23 -12.71 -0.72 10.49
N LEU A 24 -11.57 -0.47 9.86
CA LEU A 24 -10.47 -1.43 9.77
C LEU A 24 -9.87 -1.78 11.15
N ASP A 25 -9.94 -0.87 12.13
CA ASP A 25 -9.51 -1.12 13.52
C ASP A 25 -10.25 -2.30 14.19
N LYS A 26 -11.41 -2.70 13.65
CA LYS A 26 -12.18 -3.84 14.14
C LYS A 26 -11.58 -5.19 13.74
N PHE A 27 -10.58 -5.22 12.87
CA PHE A 27 -10.00 -6.45 12.31
C PHE A 27 -8.49 -6.54 12.59
N PRO A 28 -8.06 -6.63 13.85
CA PRO A 28 -6.64 -6.55 14.23
C PRO A 28 -5.78 -7.71 13.72
N ALA A 29 -6.40 -8.83 13.32
CA ALA A 29 -5.70 -10.01 12.82
C ALA A 29 -5.60 -10.08 11.28
N LEU A 30 -5.92 -8.98 10.57
CA LEU A 30 -5.83 -8.97 9.12
C LEU A 30 -4.41 -9.21 8.64
N ARG A 31 -4.31 -10.14 7.68
CA ARG A 31 -3.12 -10.45 6.89
C ARG A 31 -3.27 -10.04 5.43
N LYS A 32 -4.50 -10.05 4.90
CA LYS A 32 -4.81 -9.67 3.53
C LYS A 32 -5.94 -8.65 3.49
N LEU A 33 -5.70 -7.53 2.82
CA LEU A 33 -6.67 -6.45 2.65
C LEU A 33 -6.70 -6.00 1.20
N ASN A 34 -7.83 -6.20 0.53
CA ASN A 34 -8.05 -5.71 -0.83
C ASN A 34 -9.08 -4.58 -0.80
N LEU A 35 -8.64 -3.39 -1.21
CA LEU A 35 -9.46 -2.19 -1.34
C LEU A 35 -9.50 -1.69 -2.80
N ALA A 36 -9.24 -2.57 -3.77
CA ALA A 36 -9.16 -2.19 -5.18
C ALA A 36 -10.50 -1.75 -5.79
N GLY A 37 -11.63 -1.99 -5.12
CA GLY A 37 -12.91 -1.41 -5.56
C GLY A 37 -13.22 -0.04 -4.94
N LEU A 38 -12.32 0.52 -4.14
CA LEU A 38 -12.55 1.79 -3.46
C LEU A 38 -11.86 2.94 -4.19
N SER A 39 -12.63 3.91 -4.66
CA SER A 39 -12.07 5.21 -5.04
C SER A 39 -11.71 5.95 -3.76
N VAL A 40 -10.43 6.30 -3.58
CA VAL A 40 -9.97 7.09 -2.43
C VAL A 40 -10.33 8.58 -2.70
N PRO A 41 -11.26 9.21 -1.94
CA PRO A 41 -11.63 10.61 -2.00
C PRO A 41 -10.41 11.50 -1.91
N ARG A 42 -10.54 12.68 -2.49
CA ARG A 42 -9.49 13.70 -2.54
C ARG A 42 -8.95 14.08 -1.16
N ASP A 43 -9.81 13.99 -0.15
CA ASP A 43 -9.55 14.37 1.24
C ASP A 43 -9.40 13.17 2.18
N CYS A 44 -9.37 11.93 1.65
CA CYS A 44 -9.12 10.76 2.47
C CYS A 44 -7.64 10.71 2.85
N SER A 45 -7.36 11.14 4.07
CA SER A 45 -6.04 10.96 4.66
C SER A 45 -5.85 9.49 5.02
N LEU A 46 -4.79 8.86 4.52
CA LEU A 46 -4.31 7.56 5.04
C LEU A 46 -3.89 7.64 6.53
N GLN A 47 -4.06 8.78 7.18
CA GLN A 47 -3.80 8.97 8.61
C GLN A 47 -4.70 8.09 9.48
N SER A 48 -5.95 7.87 9.05
CA SER A 48 -6.89 6.96 9.72
C SER A 48 -6.67 5.49 9.37
N PHE A 49 -5.69 5.18 8.52
CA PHE A 49 -5.34 3.79 8.23
C PHE A 49 -4.74 3.13 9.49
N PRO A 50 -5.24 1.96 9.91
CA PRO A 50 -4.76 1.31 11.12
C PRO A 50 -3.30 0.86 11.02
N ASN A 51 -2.66 0.77 12.18
CA ASN A 51 -1.33 0.18 12.30
C ASN A 51 -1.45 -1.35 12.44
N PHE A 52 -1.45 -2.05 11.31
CA PHE A 52 -1.54 -3.51 11.32
C PHE A 52 -0.20 -4.16 11.62
N GLN A 53 -0.17 -5.03 12.63
CA GLN A 53 1.05 -5.75 13.02
C GLN A 53 1.30 -7.02 12.20
N ASN A 54 0.34 -7.46 11.39
CA ASN A 54 0.41 -8.72 10.65
C ASN A 54 -0.02 -8.60 9.18
N LEU A 55 -0.21 -7.37 8.67
CA LEU A 55 -0.70 -7.20 7.30
C LEU A 55 0.42 -7.51 6.31
N GLU A 56 0.21 -8.53 5.49
CA GLU A 56 1.19 -9.04 4.53
C GLU A 56 0.82 -8.71 3.08
N TRP A 57 -0.47 -8.51 2.79
CA TRP A 57 -0.96 -8.19 1.45
C TRP A 57 -1.91 -7.01 1.53
N LEU A 58 -1.57 -5.95 0.79
CA LEU A 58 -2.41 -4.79 0.58
C LEU A 58 -2.58 -4.50 -0.92
N GLU A 59 -3.80 -4.22 -1.34
CA GLU A 59 -4.11 -3.76 -2.68
C GLU A 59 -4.98 -2.50 -2.65
N LEU A 60 -4.54 -1.46 -3.35
CA LEU A 60 -5.20 -0.16 -3.48
C LEU A 60 -5.36 0.18 -4.97
N MET A 61 -6.53 0.68 -5.37
CA MET A 61 -6.82 1.11 -6.75
C MET A 61 -7.45 2.50 -6.75
N ASP A 62 -7.43 3.14 -7.93
CA ASP A 62 -8.01 4.46 -8.18
C ASP A 62 -7.46 5.53 -7.23
N SER A 63 -6.15 5.47 -7.12
CA SER A 63 -5.33 6.34 -6.32
C SER A 63 -4.94 7.60 -7.08
N LYS A 64 -5.86 8.21 -7.85
CA LYS A 64 -5.64 9.55 -8.44
C LYS A 64 -5.23 10.58 -7.39
N ASN A 65 -5.55 10.30 -6.12
CA ASN A 65 -5.27 11.17 -4.98
C ASN A 65 -4.09 10.70 -4.11
N ILE A 66 -3.54 9.49 -4.28
CA ILE A 66 -2.35 9.08 -3.54
C ILE A 66 -1.15 9.85 -4.09
N ARG A 67 -0.45 10.51 -3.17
CA ARG A 67 0.77 11.29 -3.36
C ARG A 67 1.91 10.64 -2.55
N GLY A 68 3.16 11.01 -2.79
CA GLY A 68 4.32 10.35 -2.16
C GLY A 68 4.31 10.39 -0.63
N ASP A 69 3.82 11.48 -0.04
CA ASP A 69 3.59 11.63 1.41
C ASP A 69 2.69 10.53 1.99
N HIS A 70 1.68 10.08 1.23
CA HIS A 70 0.78 9.00 1.64
C HIS A 70 1.46 7.63 1.64
N LEU A 71 2.40 7.38 0.73
CA LEU A 71 3.19 6.15 0.75
C LEU A 71 4.04 6.07 2.03
N LEU A 72 4.60 7.21 2.47
CA LEU A 72 5.34 7.29 3.72
C LEU A 72 4.44 6.99 4.92
N VAL A 73 3.25 7.59 4.99
CA VAL A 73 2.27 7.29 6.03
C VAL A 73 1.92 5.79 6.04
N LEU A 74 1.66 5.21 4.88
CA LEU A 74 1.33 3.79 4.76
C LEU A 74 2.49 2.90 5.24
N SER A 75 3.73 3.24 4.88
CA SER A 75 4.92 2.50 5.31
C SER A 75 5.10 2.50 6.83
N ASN A 76 4.79 3.61 7.51
CA ASN A 76 4.83 3.68 8.96
C ASN A 76 3.77 2.80 9.64
N LYS A 77 2.68 2.47 8.94
CA LYS A 77 1.56 1.67 9.47
C LYS A 77 1.69 0.17 9.18
N VAL A 78 2.29 -0.21 8.05
CA VAL A 78 2.34 -1.63 7.61
C VAL A 78 3.66 -2.06 6.96
N GLY A 79 4.63 -1.15 6.81
CA GLY A 79 5.84 -1.39 6.00
C GLY A 79 6.70 -2.57 6.46
N LYS A 80 6.75 -2.83 7.77
CA LYS A 80 7.56 -3.90 8.35
C LYS A 80 7.03 -5.32 8.06
N THR A 81 5.73 -5.45 7.75
CA THR A 81 5.07 -6.76 7.60
C THR A 81 4.62 -7.01 6.16
N LEU A 82 4.51 -5.95 5.35
CA LEU A 82 3.94 -6.03 4.02
C LEU A 82 4.88 -6.77 3.06
N ARG A 83 4.36 -7.83 2.43
CA ARG A 83 5.08 -8.68 1.47
C ARG A 83 4.55 -8.50 0.05
N TYR A 84 3.29 -8.10 -0.10
CA TYR A 84 2.66 -7.76 -1.37
C TYR A 84 2.02 -6.37 -1.27
N LEU A 85 2.33 -5.51 -2.25
CA LEU A 85 1.74 -4.20 -2.42
C LEU A 85 1.28 -4.03 -3.87
N GLY A 86 -0.03 -3.97 -4.08
CA GLY A 86 -0.62 -3.62 -5.36
C GLY A 86 -1.10 -2.18 -5.35
N LEU A 87 -0.56 -1.36 -6.25
CA LEU A 87 -0.97 0.01 -6.47
C LEU A 87 -1.37 0.20 -7.93
N SER A 88 -2.62 0.59 -8.15
CA SER A 88 -3.18 0.75 -9.49
C SER A 88 -3.70 2.16 -9.73
N LYS A 89 -3.44 2.71 -10.93
CA LYS A 89 -3.89 4.04 -11.37
C LYS A 89 -3.29 5.20 -10.54
N LEU A 90 -2.02 5.10 -10.14
CA LEU A 90 -1.29 6.22 -9.51
C LEU A 90 -0.90 7.26 -10.58
N GLN A 91 -1.68 8.34 -10.69
CA GLN A 91 -1.42 9.41 -11.67
C GLN A 91 -0.52 10.53 -11.12
N ARG A 92 -0.22 10.53 -9.82
CA ARG A 92 0.56 11.59 -9.12
C ARG A 92 1.85 11.09 -8.46
N ILE A 93 2.12 9.79 -8.57
CA ILE A 93 3.36 9.16 -8.10
C ILE A 93 4.32 9.07 -9.27
N THR A 94 5.56 9.46 -9.02
CA THR A 94 6.66 9.43 -9.98
C THR A 94 7.78 8.54 -9.46
N ASP A 95 8.77 8.24 -10.30
CA ASP A 95 9.95 7.45 -9.93
C ASP A 95 10.63 7.97 -8.64
N ASN A 96 10.75 9.29 -8.48
CA ASN A 96 11.33 9.91 -7.28
C ASN A 96 10.61 9.53 -5.98
N HIS A 97 9.30 9.36 -6.03
CA HIS A 97 8.51 8.99 -4.85
C HIS A 97 8.63 7.50 -4.49
N LEU A 98 9.06 6.67 -5.44
CA LEU A 98 9.25 5.23 -5.24
C LEU A 98 10.72 4.87 -5.03
N ARG A 99 11.65 5.79 -5.25
CA ARG A 99 13.09 5.55 -5.08
C ARG A 99 13.42 4.87 -3.74
N ASP A 100 12.80 5.31 -2.65
CA ASP A 100 13.04 4.80 -1.29
C ASP A 100 12.05 3.71 -0.84
N LEU A 101 11.21 3.21 -1.76
CA LEU A 101 10.24 2.16 -1.48
C LEU A 101 10.86 0.89 -0.85
N PRO A 102 12.05 0.40 -1.25
CA PRO A 102 12.71 -0.71 -0.55
C PRO A 102 12.90 -0.47 0.95
N HIS A 103 13.30 0.75 1.33
CA HIS A 103 13.52 1.11 2.74
C HIS A 103 12.20 1.29 3.48
N MET A 104 11.18 1.78 2.80
CA MET A 104 9.83 1.96 3.35
C MET A 104 9.12 0.62 3.62
N PHE A 105 9.33 -0.37 2.74
CA PHE A 105 8.71 -1.69 2.82
C PHE A 105 9.77 -2.80 2.78
N PRO A 106 10.57 -2.97 3.84
CA PRO A 106 11.73 -3.87 3.84
C PRO A 106 11.37 -5.36 3.70
N ALA A 107 10.11 -5.74 3.95
CA ALA A 107 9.63 -7.12 3.81
C ALA A 107 9.00 -7.41 2.43
N LEU A 108 8.96 -6.42 1.52
CA LEU A 108 8.17 -6.47 0.29
C LEU A 108 8.79 -7.38 -0.77
N ARG A 109 8.05 -8.39 -1.21
CA ARG A 109 8.50 -9.36 -2.22
C ARG A 109 7.84 -9.16 -3.57
N SER A 110 6.66 -8.56 -3.57
CA SER A 110 5.87 -8.35 -4.77
C SER A 110 5.32 -6.94 -4.77
N LEU A 111 5.68 -6.19 -5.81
CA LEU A 111 5.17 -4.86 -6.08
C LEU A 111 4.47 -4.89 -7.43
N VAL A 112 3.19 -4.53 -7.45
CA VAL A 112 2.41 -4.41 -8.69
C VAL A 112 2.07 -2.96 -8.90
N LEU A 113 2.52 -2.41 -10.02
CA LEU A 113 2.29 -1.02 -10.45
C LEU A 113 1.53 -1.03 -11.77
N SER A 114 0.21 -0.96 -11.71
CA SER A 114 -0.65 -1.06 -12.89
C SER A 114 -1.21 0.30 -13.28
N GLN A 115 -1.16 0.65 -14.56
CA GLN A 115 -1.73 1.91 -15.09
C GLN A 115 -1.19 3.17 -14.38
N CYS A 116 0.09 3.15 -13.97
CA CYS A 116 0.77 4.29 -13.35
C CYS A 116 1.55 5.05 -14.43
N SER A 117 1.00 6.17 -14.90
CA SER A 117 1.46 6.88 -16.10
C SER A 117 2.76 7.67 -15.94
N GLN A 118 3.15 7.95 -14.70
CA GLN A 118 4.35 8.73 -14.37
C GLN A 118 5.49 7.88 -13.79
N ILE A 119 5.36 6.56 -13.86
CA ILE A 119 6.42 5.61 -13.49
C ILE A 119 7.08 5.15 -14.77
N THR A 120 8.41 5.19 -14.83
CA THR A 120 9.17 4.85 -16.02
C THR A 120 10.13 3.69 -15.75
N ASP A 121 10.67 3.10 -16.83
CA ASP A 121 11.71 2.08 -16.74
C ASP A 121 12.98 2.60 -16.04
N GLY A 122 13.17 3.92 -15.97
CA GLY A 122 14.24 4.57 -15.22
C GLY A 122 14.26 4.17 -13.74
N LEU A 123 13.08 3.99 -13.11
CA LEU A 123 12.98 3.49 -11.74
C LEU A 123 13.57 2.09 -11.59
N LEU A 124 13.27 1.20 -12.53
CA LEU A 124 13.77 -0.18 -12.50
C LEU A 124 15.29 -0.21 -12.68
N VAL A 125 15.82 0.64 -13.56
CA VAL A 125 17.27 0.80 -13.76
C VAL A 125 17.92 1.35 -12.49
N GLU A 126 17.35 2.40 -11.87
CA GLU A 126 17.85 2.94 -10.60
C GLU A 126 17.90 1.87 -9.50
N TRP A 127 16.81 1.13 -9.32
CA TRP A 127 16.76 0.04 -8.33
C TRP A 127 17.78 -1.05 -8.65
N TYR A 128 17.91 -1.45 -9.91
CA TYR A 128 18.87 -2.47 -10.33
C TYR A 128 20.32 -2.05 -10.07
N ILE A 129 20.68 -0.80 -10.40
CA ILE A 129 22.05 -0.27 -10.22
C ILE A 129 22.37 -0.11 -8.73
N LYS A 130 21.45 0.48 -7.96
CA LYS A 130 21.66 0.75 -6.52
C LYS A 130 21.73 -0.52 -5.68
N HIS A 131 21.02 -1.58 -6.07
CA HIS A 131 20.82 -2.76 -5.21
C HIS A 131 21.48 -4.03 -5.77
N LYS A 132 22.67 -3.92 -6.37
CA LYS A 132 23.48 -5.08 -6.84
C LYS A 132 23.43 -6.25 -5.82
N GLN A 133 22.61 -7.25 -6.15
CA GLN A 133 22.59 -8.63 -5.65
C GLN A 133 22.14 -8.99 -4.21
N SER A 134 21.66 -8.09 -3.34
CA SER A 134 21.24 -8.56 -1.99
C SER A 134 20.06 -7.88 -1.30
N GLU A 135 19.53 -6.76 -1.79
CA GLU A 135 18.64 -5.91 -0.97
C GLU A 135 17.21 -5.73 -1.48
N TRP A 136 16.86 -6.26 -2.66
CA TRP A 136 15.43 -6.43 -3.00
C TRP A 136 14.94 -7.77 -2.42
N PRO A 137 13.88 -7.83 -1.60
CA PRO A 137 13.66 -8.98 -0.71
C PRO A 137 13.44 -10.29 -1.48
N LYS A 138 14.35 -11.24 -1.26
CA LYS A 138 14.15 -12.68 -1.55
C LYS A 138 12.88 -13.15 -0.88
#